data_AF-A0A2S9XTX4-F1
#
_entry.id   AF-A0A2S9XTX4-F1
#
_cell.length_a   1.000
_cell.length_b   1.000
_cell.length_c   1.000
_cell.angle_alpha   90.00
_cell.angle_beta   90.00
_cell.angle_gamma   90.00
#
_symmetry.space_group_name_H-M   'P 1'
#
loop_
_entity.id
_entity.type
_entity.pdbx_description
1 polymer ?
#
loop_
_entity_poly.entity_id
_entity_poly.type
_entity_poly.pdbx_seq_one_letter_code
_entity_poly.pdbx_strand_id
1 'polypeptide(L)'
;MPVPQPLLDALTKRREAADLLQRNLPTEAILALREAAESLDTPDPDSTRTEALAESLDALSNLLRTEGRVAEALDPAERALRLITTLARNDPPRYLPLLTRATDNLGRCYQQLRQFERAAAAYEQATAGYAILIDLPGSTAPEHLQLAEVMSRHALALAQIGELERAYTVATAFVERGRELLPRSLPLLAGGLLFLADLAEDLGRQHERIAHLTDGVQLLERAAQDELPGAREAASRMATALHNATNY
;
A
#
# COMPACT_ATOMS: atom_id res chain seq x y z
N MET A 1 4.86 -27.14 26.03
CA MET A 1 6.14 -26.44 26.21
C MET A 1 5.84 -25.00 26.61
N PRO A 2 6.53 -24.43 27.62
CA PRO A 2 6.37 -23.02 27.97
C PRO A 2 6.86 -22.10 26.82
N VAL A 3 6.21 -20.95 26.65
CA VAL A 3 6.61 -19.94 25.66
C VAL A 3 8.00 -19.41 26.04
N PRO A 4 8.98 -19.35 25.12
CA PRO A 4 10.30 -18.81 25.41
C PRO A 4 10.23 -17.36 25.90
N GLN A 5 10.99 -17.00 26.93
CA GLN A 5 10.99 -15.65 27.52
C GLN A 5 11.19 -14.52 26.50
N PRO A 6 12.13 -14.61 25.54
CA PRO A 6 12.31 -13.54 24.54
C PRO A 6 11.07 -13.31 23.67
N LEU A 7 10.30 -14.36 23.39
CA LEU A 7 9.06 -14.24 22.63
C LEU A 7 7.97 -13.56 23.47
N LEU A 8 7.89 -13.87 24.76
CA LEU A 8 6.95 -13.23 25.68
C LEU A 8 7.26 -11.73 25.86
N ASP A 9 8.54 -11.39 26.01
CA ASP A 9 9.00 -10.01 26.16
C ASP A 9 8.65 -9.19 24.91
N ALA A 10 8.94 -9.72 23.72
CA ALA A 10 8.64 -9.05 22.46
C ALA A 10 7.13 -8.83 22.23
N LEU A 11 6.30 -9.83 22.55
CA LEU A 11 4.84 -9.70 22.45
C LEU A 11 4.31 -8.64 23.43
N THR A 12 4.88 -8.58 24.62
CA THR A 12 4.54 -7.56 25.63
C THR A 12 4.90 -6.16 25.11
N LYS A 13 6.10 -6.01 24.54
CA LYS A 13 6.59 -4.75 23.97
C LYS A 13 5.79 -4.29 22.75
N ARG A 14 5.38 -5.20 21.86
CA ARG A 14 4.47 -4.88 20.75
C ARG A 14 3.10 -4.39 21.23
N ARG A 15 2.57 -5.01 22.28
CA ARG A 15 1.30 -4.57 22.88
C ARG A 15 1.45 -3.19 23.52
N GLU A 16 2.53 -2.98 24.27
CA GLU A 16 2.89 -1.67 24.83
C GLU A 16 2.95 -0.61 23.73
N ALA A 17 3.60 -0.89 22.60
CA ALA A 17 3.65 0.03 21.47
C ALA A 17 2.25 0.39 20.95
N ALA A 18 1.34 -0.57 20.82
CA ALA A 18 -0.04 -0.30 20.40
C ALA A 18 -0.78 0.62 21.39
N ASP A 19 -0.62 0.40 22.70
CA ASP A 19 -1.22 1.23 23.74
C ASP A 19 -0.62 2.65 23.75
N LEU A 20 0.68 2.78 23.50
CA LEU A 20 1.36 4.08 23.38
C LEU A 20 0.86 4.87 22.16
N LEU A 21 0.61 4.21 21.02
CA LEU A 21 0.03 4.86 19.84
C LEU A 21 -1.39 5.38 20.10
N GLN A 22 -2.21 4.64 20.86
CA GLN A 22 -3.54 5.15 21.27
C GLN A 22 -3.45 6.39 22.15
N ARG A 23 -2.34 6.57 22.86
CA ARG A 23 -2.05 7.73 23.71
C ARG A 23 -1.31 8.84 22.97
N ASN A 24 -1.12 8.70 21.66
CA ASN A 24 -0.35 9.63 20.82
C ASN A 24 1.10 9.82 21.28
N LEU A 25 1.76 8.70 21.64
CA LEU A 25 3.16 8.62 22.07
C LEU A 25 3.99 7.81 21.06
N PRO A 26 4.20 8.31 19.83
CA PRO A 26 4.83 7.54 18.75
C PRO A 26 6.32 7.29 18.99
N THR A 27 7.02 8.18 19.68
CA THR A 27 8.46 8.02 19.97
C THR A 27 8.69 6.83 20.90
N GLU A 28 7.88 6.72 21.95
CA GLU A 28 7.91 5.63 22.92
C GLU A 28 7.47 4.32 22.27
N ALA A 29 6.47 4.35 21.39
CA ALA A 29 6.06 3.18 20.63
C ALA A 29 7.18 2.66 19.70
N ILE A 30 7.93 3.56 19.06
CA ILE A 30 9.11 3.20 18.26
C ILE A 30 10.17 2.52 19.14
N LEU A 31 10.43 3.03 20.34
CA LEU A 31 11.38 2.42 21.27
C LEU A 31 10.92 1.02 21.70
N ALA A 32 9.65 0.86 22.06
CA ALA A 32 9.10 -0.44 22.42
C ALA A 32 9.21 -1.47 21.27
N LEU A 33 8.96 -1.05 20.02
CA LEU A 33 9.13 -1.93 18.86
C LEU A 33 10.60 -2.28 18.57
N ARG A 34 11.54 -1.37 18.84
CA ARG A 34 12.99 -1.66 18.77
C ARG A 34 13.39 -2.69 19.82
N GLU A 35 12.99 -2.49 21.07
CA GLU A 35 13.25 -3.45 22.16
C GLU A 35 12.64 -4.82 21.85
N ALA A 36 11.43 -4.86 21.28
CA ALA A 36 10.80 -6.11 20.83
C ALA A 36 11.68 -6.83 19.79
N ALA A 37 12.11 -6.12 18.74
CA ALA A 37 12.97 -6.70 17.70
C ALA A 37 14.32 -7.17 18.26
N GLU A 38 14.97 -6.36 19.10
CA GLU A 38 16.26 -6.70 19.73
C GLU A 38 16.18 -7.95 20.60
N SER A 39 15.10 -8.11 21.38
CA SER A 39 14.91 -9.31 22.20
C SER A 39 14.78 -10.61 21.38
N LEU A 40 14.32 -10.51 20.14
CA LEU A 40 14.13 -11.64 19.23
C LEU A 40 15.36 -11.93 18.35
N ASP A 41 16.30 -10.99 18.27
CA ASP A 41 17.48 -11.04 17.40
C ASP A 41 18.61 -11.88 18.04
N THR A 42 18.38 -13.19 18.11
CA THR A 42 19.33 -14.16 18.67
C THR A 42 20.00 -14.99 17.57
N PRO A 43 21.20 -15.54 17.80
CA PRO A 43 21.76 -16.55 16.91
C PRO A 43 20.81 -17.77 16.78
N ASP A 44 20.61 -18.25 15.56
CA ASP A 44 19.79 -19.43 15.22
C ASP A 44 18.34 -19.42 15.79
N PRO A 45 17.52 -18.43 15.42
CA PRO A 45 16.14 -18.37 15.87
C PRO A 45 15.30 -19.47 15.22
N ASP A 46 14.42 -20.10 16.00
CA ASP A 46 13.38 -20.97 15.45
C ASP A 46 12.40 -20.18 14.56
N SER A 47 11.55 -20.89 13.80
CA SER A 47 10.63 -20.25 12.86
C SER A 47 9.64 -19.31 13.54
N THR A 48 9.20 -19.62 14.77
CA THR A 48 8.25 -18.78 15.52
C THR A 48 8.90 -17.47 15.97
N ARG A 49 10.14 -17.52 16.46
CA ARG A 49 10.90 -16.31 16.82
C ARG A 49 11.24 -15.48 15.59
N THR A 50 11.61 -16.13 14.50
CA THR A 50 11.89 -15.49 13.21
C THR A 50 10.66 -14.74 12.67
N GLU A 51 9.49 -15.37 12.75
CA GLU A 51 8.20 -14.76 12.38
C GLU A 51 7.88 -13.54 13.25
N ALA A 52 8.00 -13.67 14.57
CA ALA A 52 7.78 -12.56 15.50
C ALA A 52 8.77 -11.40 15.28
N LEU A 53 10.03 -11.71 14.94
CA LEU A 53 11.06 -10.71 14.65
C LEU A 53 10.70 -9.93 13.39
N ALA A 54 10.32 -10.64 12.34
CA ALA A 54 9.90 -10.01 11.09
C ALA A 54 8.67 -9.11 11.28
N GLU A 55 7.67 -9.54 12.05
CA GLU A 55 6.50 -8.71 12.36
C GLU A 55 6.83 -7.47 13.19
N SER A 56 7.80 -7.57 14.10
CA SER A 56 8.25 -6.45 14.93
C SER A 56 8.99 -5.41 14.09
N LEU A 57 9.85 -5.88 13.19
CA LEU A 57 10.57 -5.04 12.23
C LEU A 57 9.65 -4.38 11.20
N ASP A 58 8.66 -5.11 10.66
CA ASP A 58 7.67 -4.54 9.73
C ASP A 58 6.80 -3.48 10.43
N ALA A 59 6.39 -3.71 11.68
CA ALA A 59 5.67 -2.72 12.48
C ALA A 59 6.54 -1.48 12.77
N LEU A 60 7.80 -1.68 13.16
CA LEU A 60 8.76 -0.60 13.42
C LEU A 60 8.98 0.25 12.17
N SER A 61 9.21 -0.39 11.02
CA SER A 61 9.37 0.28 9.74
C SER A 61 8.13 1.11 9.38
N ASN A 62 6.94 0.52 9.48
CA ASN A 62 5.69 1.23 9.21
C ASN A 62 5.53 2.47 10.08
N LEU A 63 5.81 2.37 11.38
CA LEU A 63 5.69 3.49 12.31
C LEU A 63 6.73 4.58 12.03
N LEU A 64 8.00 4.21 11.83
CA LEU A 64 9.04 5.17 11.43
C LEU A 64 8.65 5.92 10.15
N ARG A 65 8.09 5.20 9.17
CA ARG A 65 7.62 5.76 7.91
C ARG A 65 6.46 6.74 8.10
N THR A 66 5.46 6.41 8.93
CA THR A 66 4.31 7.31 9.19
C THR A 66 4.71 8.55 9.98
N GLU A 67 5.74 8.46 10.82
CA GLU A 67 6.33 9.60 11.53
C GLU A 67 7.33 10.41 10.67
N GLY A 68 7.42 10.12 9.37
CA GLY A 68 8.30 10.84 8.43
C GLY A 68 9.79 10.49 8.54
N ARG A 69 10.16 9.52 9.39
CA ARG A 69 11.55 9.04 9.59
C ARG A 69 11.90 7.94 8.59
N VAL A 70 11.62 8.17 7.32
CA VAL A 70 11.65 7.15 6.25
C VAL A 70 13.04 6.52 6.06
N ALA A 71 14.11 7.30 6.21
CA ALA A 71 15.47 6.77 6.10
C ALA A 71 15.77 5.71 7.17
N GLU A 72 15.25 5.90 8.39
CA GLU A 72 15.37 4.93 9.48
C GLU A 72 14.43 3.73 9.31
N ALA A 73 13.34 3.87 8.55
CA ALA A 73 12.39 2.80 8.28
C ALA A 73 12.92 1.73 7.30
N LEU A 74 13.99 2.05 6.55
CA LEU A 74 14.48 1.21 5.47
C LEU A 74 15.18 -0.06 5.97
N ASP A 75 16.11 0.05 6.92
CA ASP A 75 16.78 -1.12 7.50
C ASP A 75 15.79 -2.15 8.10
N PRO A 76 14.83 -1.77 8.97
CA PRO A 76 13.87 -2.72 9.48
C PRO A 76 12.95 -3.30 8.39
N ALA A 77 12.57 -2.54 7.36
CA ALA A 77 11.80 -3.07 6.22
C ALA A 77 12.58 -4.16 5.47
N GLU A 78 13.83 -3.88 5.10
CA GLU A 78 14.67 -4.82 4.35
C GLU A 78 15.01 -6.06 5.18
N ARG A 79 15.25 -5.90 6.48
CA ARG A 79 15.44 -7.03 7.41
C ARG A 79 14.18 -7.88 7.52
N ALA A 80 13.01 -7.28 7.72
CA ALA A 80 11.74 -8.01 7.78
C ALA A 80 11.50 -8.83 6.50
N LEU A 81 11.69 -8.20 5.33
CA LEU A 81 11.51 -8.87 4.05
C LEU A 81 12.46 -10.07 3.87
N ARG A 82 13.74 -9.95 4.27
CA ARG A 82 14.70 -11.06 4.22
C ARG A 82 14.28 -12.24 5.09
N LEU A 83 13.82 -11.98 6.31
CA LEU A 83 13.35 -13.01 7.23
C LEU A 83 12.10 -13.71 6.67
N ILE A 84 11.11 -12.93 6.22
CA ILE A 84 9.86 -13.47 5.64
C ILE A 84 10.15 -14.27 4.36
N THR A 85 11.07 -13.80 3.51
CA THR A 85 11.49 -14.55 2.31
C THR A 85 12.08 -15.91 2.68
N THR A 86 12.86 -15.97 3.77
CA THR A 86 13.43 -17.24 4.26
C THR A 86 12.34 -18.17 4.78
N LEU A 87 11.37 -17.65 5.53
CA LEU A 87 10.20 -18.40 6.00
C LEU A 87 9.34 -18.91 4.83
N ALA A 88 9.08 -18.07 3.83
CA ALA A 88 8.27 -18.40 2.65
C ALA A 88 8.92 -19.46 1.75
N ARG A 89 10.25 -19.66 1.80
CA ARG A 89 10.89 -20.79 1.09
C ARG A 89 10.50 -22.14 1.68
N ASN A 90 10.21 -22.19 2.99
CA ASN A 90 9.85 -23.41 3.69
C ASN A 90 8.34 -23.67 3.68
N ASP A 91 7.52 -22.61 3.75
CA ASP A 91 6.06 -22.69 3.72
C ASP A 91 5.45 -21.51 2.92
N PRO A 92 5.51 -21.55 1.57
CA PRO A 92 5.08 -20.43 0.74
C PRO A 92 3.62 -20.00 0.98
N PRO A 93 2.63 -20.90 1.04
CA PRO A 93 1.23 -20.51 1.25
C PRO A 93 0.99 -19.79 2.58
N ARG A 94 1.65 -20.22 3.67
CA ARG A 94 1.51 -19.60 4.99
C ARG A 94 2.06 -18.18 5.02
N TYR A 95 3.20 -17.95 4.38
CA TYR A 95 3.94 -16.69 4.49
C TYR A 95 3.67 -15.72 3.34
N LEU A 96 2.91 -16.11 2.30
CA LEU A 96 2.53 -15.23 1.20
C LEU A 96 1.86 -13.91 1.65
N PRO A 97 0.89 -13.90 2.59
CA PRO A 97 0.29 -12.65 3.05
C PRO A 97 1.31 -11.68 3.68
N LEU A 98 2.18 -12.21 4.55
CA LEU A 98 3.23 -11.43 5.20
C LEU A 98 4.27 -10.93 4.19
N LEU A 99 4.65 -11.76 3.23
CA LEU A 99 5.60 -11.40 2.17
C LEU A 99 5.03 -10.25 1.33
N THR A 100 3.78 -10.37 0.92
CA THR A 100 3.08 -9.36 0.12
C THR A 100 3.00 -8.01 0.84
N ARG A 101 2.64 -8.02 2.13
CA ARG A 101 2.56 -6.79 2.94
C ARG A 101 3.93 -6.16 3.17
N ALA A 102 4.95 -6.95 3.47
CA ALA A 102 6.32 -6.46 3.69
C ALA A 102 6.88 -5.81 2.42
N THR A 103 6.63 -6.42 1.26
CA THR A 103 7.03 -5.86 -0.03
C THR A 103 6.29 -4.54 -0.34
N ASP A 104 4.99 -4.44 -0.06
CA ASP A 104 4.25 -3.17 -0.20
C ASP A 104 4.85 -2.08 0.71
N ASN A 105 5.12 -2.39 1.98
CA ASN A 105 5.72 -1.42 2.91
C ASN A 105 7.10 -0.95 2.41
N LEU A 106 7.93 -1.86 1.90
CA LEU A 106 9.22 -1.49 1.32
C LEU A 106 9.06 -0.60 0.08
N GLY A 107 8.07 -0.87 -0.78
CA GLY A 107 7.71 0.00 -1.90
C GLY A 107 7.34 1.42 -1.45
N ARG A 108 6.56 1.55 -0.36
CA ARG A 108 6.23 2.86 0.25
C ARG A 108 7.47 3.60 0.75
N CYS A 109 8.42 2.88 1.36
CA CYS A 109 9.69 3.46 1.81
C CYS A 109 10.49 3.99 0.61
N TYR A 110 10.68 3.18 -0.44
CA TYR A 110 11.38 3.62 -1.64
C TYR A 110 10.71 4.82 -2.31
N GLN A 111 9.38 4.83 -2.37
CA GLN A 111 8.60 5.91 -2.95
C GLN A 111 8.85 7.24 -2.24
N GLN A 112 8.79 7.26 -0.91
CA GLN A 112 9.04 8.47 -0.12
C GLN A 112 10.51 8.92 -0.16
N LEU A 113 11.44 7.99 -0.39
CA LEU A 113 12.86 8.29 -0.64
C LEU A 113 13.15 8.66 -2.10
N ARG A 114 12.12 8.76 -2.95
CA ARG A 114 12.21 9.05 -4.40
C ARG A 114 13.08 8.04 -5.17
N GLN A 115 13.13 6.79 -4.71
CA GLN A 115 13.78 5.66 -5.40
C GLN A 115 12.73 4.94 -6.26
N PHE A 116 12.24 5.62 -7.29
CA PHE A 116 11.02 5.23 -8.01
C PHE A 116 11.13 3.90 -8.75
N GLU A 117 12.29 3.54 -9.28
CA GLU A 117 12.53 2.26 -9.95
C GLU A 117 12.41 1.10 -8.95
N ARG A 118 12.97 1.27 -7.74
CA ARG A 118 12.85 0.27 -6.66
C ARG A 118 11.43 0.21 -6.13
N ALA A 119 10.74 1.34 -6.05
CA ALA A 119 9.34 1.41 -5.65
C ALA A 119 8.44 0.65 -6.65
N ALA A 120 8.61 0.90 -7.96
CA ALA A 120 7.87 0.21 -9.02
C ALA A 120 8.06 -1.31 -8.95
N ALA A 121 9.31 -1.78 -8.83
CA ALA A 121 9.60 -3.21 -8.70
C ALA A 121 8.97 -3.85 -7.45
N ALA A 122 8.99 -3.15 -6.31
CA ALA A 122 8.36 -3.63 -5.09
C ALA A 122 6.83 -3.67 -5.23
N TYR A 123 6.20 -2.63 -5.79
CA TYR A 123 4.76 -2.61 -6.00
C TYR A 123 4.30 -3.63 -7.04
N GLU A 124 5.10 -3.94 -8.06
CA GLU A 124 4.83 -5.01 -9.02
C GLU A 124 4.75 -6.37 -8.32
N GLN A 125 5.76 -6.68 -7.48
CA GLN A 125 5.78 -7.91 -6.69
C GLN A 125 4.61 -7.98 -5.70
N ALA A 126 4.30 -6.88 -5.01
CA ALA A 126 3.16 -6.83 -4.09
C ALA A 126 1.81 -6.96 -4.83
N THR A 127 1.67 -6.37 -6.03
CA THR A 127 0.49 -6.53 -6.89
C THR A 127 0.29 -8.01 -7.24
N ALA A 128 1.35 -8.70 -7.66
CA ALA A 128 1.29 -10.12 -7.97
C ALA A 128 0.92 -10.96 -6.74
N GLY A 129 1.49 -10.64 -5.56
CA GLY A 129 1.15 -11.31 -4.30
C GLY A 129 -0.32 -11.15 -3.92
N TYR A 130 -0.84 -9.92 -3.95
CA TYR A 130 -2.25 -9.67 -3.66
C TYR A 130 -3.19 -10.31 -4.70
N ALA A 131 -2.79 -10.35 -5.98
CA ALA A 131 -3.55 -11.06 -7.02
C ALA A 131 -3.69 -12.56 -6.71
N ILE A 132 -2.65 -13.21 -6.19
CA ILE A 132 -2.75 -14.61 -5.75
C ILE A 132 -3.68 -14.72 -4.53
N LEU A 133 -3.57 -13.80 -3.56
CA LEU A 133 -4.36 -13.85 -2.33
C LEU A 133 -5.86 -13.72 -2.58
N ILE A 134 -6.29 -12.87 -3.50
CA ILE A 134 -7.72 -12.70 -3.83
C ILE A 134 -8.34 -13.92 -4.51
N ASP A 135 -7.51 -14.74 -5.19
CA ASP A 135 -7.94 -15.95 -5.87
C ASP A 135 -8.07 -17.15 -4.90
N LEU A 136 -7.57 -17.00 -3.66
CA LEU A 136 -7.73 -18.01 -2.63
C LEU A 136 -9.18 -18.06 -2.11
N PRO A 137 -9.71 -19.25 -1.79
CA PRO A 137 -11.02 -19.38 -1.18
C PRO A 137 -11.12 -18.60 0.15
N GLY A 138 -12.17 -17.80 0.29
CA GLY A 138 -12.40 -17.00 1.50
C GLY A 138 -11.74 -15.63 1.50
N SER A 139 -11.24 -15.17 0.33
CA SER A 139 -10.78 -13.79 0.17
C SER A 139 -11.86 -12.78 0.53
N THR A 140 -11.41 -11.65 1.06
CA THR A 140 -12.26 -10.65 1.70
C THR A 140 -12.26 -9.32 0.93
N ALA A 141 -13.34 -8.55 1.05
CA ALA A 141 -13.41 -7.23 0.41
C ALA A 141 -12.22 -6.29 0.75
N PRO A 142 -11.66 -6.29 1.98
CA PRO A 142 -10.42 -5.57 2.27
C PRO A 142 -9.20 -5.99 1.45
N GLU A 143 -9.02 -7.27 1.15
CA GLU A 143 -7.89 -7.74 0.32
C GLU A 143 -8.03 -7.29 -1.13
N HIS A 144 -9.26 -7.29 -1.65
CA HIS A 144 -9.54 -6.75 -2.98
C HIS A 144 -9.24 -5.24 -3.05
N LEU A 145 -9.55 -4.50 -2.00
CA LEU A 145 -9.22 -3.07 -1.90
C LEU A 145 -7.70 -2.84 -1.80
N GLN A 146 -6.99 -3.66 -1.00
CA GLN A 146 -5.53 -3.59 -0.90
C GLN A 146 -4.83 -3.82 -2.24
N LEU A 147 -5.35 -4.73 -3.06
CA LEU A 147 -4.85 -4.92 -4.44
C LEU A 147 -5.00 -3.62 -5.25
N ALA A 148 -6.18 -2.99 -5.24
CA ALA A 148 -6.40 -1.74 -5.97
C ALA A 148 -5.51 -0.59 -5.45
N GLU A 149 -5.28 -0.51 -4.14
CA GLU A 149 -4.39 0.50 -3.52
C GLU A 149 -2.91 0.27 -3.87
N VAL A 150 -2.44 -0.97 -3.95
CA VAL A 150 -1.06 -1.22 -4.38
C VAL A 150 -0.88 -0.95 -5.87
N MET A 151 -1.87 -1.29 -6.69
CA MET A 151 -1.85 -1.01 -8.13
C MET A 151 -1.82 0.49 -8.42
N SER A 152 -2.56 1.31 -7.66
CA SER A 152 -2.52 2.77 -7.85
C SER A 152 -1.13 3.35 -7.57
N ARG A 153 -0.44 2.85 -6.53
CA ARG A 153 0.95 3.25 -6.24
C ARG A 153 1.94 2.69 -7.25
N HIS A 154 1.70 1.49 -7.76
CA HIS A 154 2.50 0.92 -8.84
C HIS A 154 2.42 1.80 -10.08
N ALA A 155 1.21 2.16 -10.51
CA ALA A 155 0.99 3.03 -11.67
C ALA A 155 1.65 4.41 -11.47
N LEU A 156 1.55 4.98 -10.26
CA LEU A 156 2.23 6.23 -9.93
C LEU A 156 3.77 6.11 -10.03
N ALA A 157 4.35 5.04 -9.48
CA ALA A 157 5.80 4.82 -9.53
C ALA A 157 6.29 4.62 -10.98
N LEU A 158 5.53 3.90 -11.82
CA LEU A 158 5.81 3.74 -13.24
C LEU A 158 5.79 5.09 -13.99
N ALA A 159 4.82 5.95 -13.70
CA ALA A 159 4.76 7.27 -14.30
C ALA A 159 5.98 8.13 -13.90
N GLN A 160 6.43 8.03 -12.65
CA GLN A 160 7.59 8.77 -12.14
C GLN A 160 8.93 8.35 -12.74
N ILE A 161 9.03 7.12 -13.27
CA ILE A 161 10.19 6.65 -14.04
C ILE A 161 10.01 6.83 -15.56
N GLY A 162 8.91 7.46 -16.00
CA GLY A 162 8.63 7.74 -17.41
C GLY A 162 8.03 6.59 -18.20
N GLU A 163 7.63 5.49 -17.55
CA GLU A 163 6.98 4.36 -18.20
C GLU A 163 5.46 4.57 -18.35
N LEU A 164 5.09 5.64 -19.04
CA LEU A 164 3.71 6.15 -19.11
C LEU A 164 2.70 5.12 -19.65
N GLU A 165 3.08 4.32 -20.65
CA GLU A 165 2.21 3.27 -21.22
C GLU A 165 1.93 2.14 -20.22
N ARG A 166 2.95 1.72 -19.45
CA ARG A 166 2.79 0.73 -18.38
C ARG A 166 1.98 1.32 -17.24
N ALA A 167 2.25 2.56 -16.85
CA ALA A 167 1.48 3.29 -15.84
C ALA A 167 -0.01 3.34 -16.23
N TYR A 168 -0.31 3.70 -17.47
CA TYR A 168 -1.67 3.77 -18.00
C TYR A 168 -2.37 2.40 -17.94
N THR A 169 -1.68 1.34 -18.37
CA THR A 169 -2.22 -0.03 -18.32
C THR A 169 -2.57 -0.46 -16.89
N VAL A 170 -1.66 -0.24 -15.93
CA VAL A 170 -1.91 -0.57 -14.52
C VAL A 170 -3.01 0.32 -13.94
N ALA A 171 -3.06 1.59 -14.35
CA ALA A 171 -4.07 2.54 -13.91
C ALA A 171 -5.49 2.15 -14.34
N THR A 172 -5.66 1.72 -15.60
CA THR A 172 -6.94 1.22 -16.11
C THR A 172 -7.41 0.02 -15.31
N ALA A 173 -6.51 -0.96 -15.08
CA ALA A 173 -6.85 -2.18 -14.36
C ALA A 173 -7.29 -1.91 -12.90
N PHE A 174 -6.66 -0.98 -12.18
CA PHE A 174 -7.11 -0.67 -10.81
C PHE A 174 -8.39 0.17 -10.78
N VAL A 175 -8.65 0.99 -11.80
CA VAL A 175 -9.92 1.72 -11.93
C VAL A 175 -11.08 0.75 -12.16
N GLU A 176 -10.90 -0.26 -13.03
CA GLU A 176 -11.89 -1.32 -13.23
C GLU A 176 -12.18 -2.08 -11.92
N ARG A 177 -11.13 -2.52 -11.23
CA ARG A 177 -11.25 -3.18 -9.92
C ARG A 177 -11.91 -2.27 -8.87
N GLY A 178 -11.55 -0.99 -8.88
CA GLY A 178 -12.12 0.02 -8.00
C GLY A 178 -13.62 0.15 -8.17
N ARG A 179 -14.16 0.04 -9.39
CA ARG A 179 -15.61 0.09 -9.62
C ARG A 179 -16.37 -1.04 -8.92
N GLU A 180 -15.81 -2.25 -8.90
CA GLU A 180 -16.41 -3.42 -8.25
C GLU A 180 -16.54 -3.26 -6.72
N LEU A 181 -15.78 -2.33 -6.14
CA LEU A 181 -15.65 -2.13 -4.69
C LEU A 181 -16.42 -0.90 -4.18
N LEU A 182 -17.25 -0.28 -5.02
CA LEU A 182 -18.09 0.84 -4.61
C LEU A 182 -19.09 0.41 -3.53
N PRO A 183 -19.41 1.30 -2.58
CA PRO A 183 -18.96 2.70 -2.48
C PRO A 183 -17.60 2.87 -1.77
N ARG A 184 -17.00 1.82 -1.21
CA ARG A 184 -15.80 1.92 -0.35
C ARG A 184 -14.58 2.49 -1.07
N SER A 185 -14.46 2.20 -2.37
CA SER A 185 -13.36 2.63 -3.23
C SER A 185 -13.56 4.00 -3.87
N LEU A 186 -14.63 4.74 -3.57
CA LEU A 186 -14.96 5.98 -4.28
C LEU A 186 -13.78 6.97 -4.36
N PRO A 187 -13.03 7.27 -3.27
CA PRO A 187 -11.89 8.17 -3.35
C PRO A 187 -10.77 7.65 -4.24
N LEU A 188 -10.48 6.34 -4.17
CA LEU A 188 -9.47 5.68 -4.99
C LEU A 188 -9.85 5.72 -6.48
N LEU A 189 -11.11 5.43 -6.79
CA LEU A 189 -11.63 5.44 -8.16
C LEU A 189 -11.63 6.84 -8.76
N ALA A 190 -12.08 7.85 -8.00
CA ALA A 190 -12.05 9.25 -8.44
C ALA A 190 -10.61 9.74 -8.69
N GLY A 191 -9.68 9.42 -7.79
CA GLY A 191 -8.25 9.72 -7.98
C GLY A 191 -7.65 8.99 -9.18
N GLY A 192 -8.04 7.73 -9.41
CA GLY A 192 -7.58 6.95 -10.55
C GLY A 192 -8.05 7.48 -11.90
N LEU A 193 -9.29 7.99 -11.97
CA LEU A 193 -9.81 8.61 -13.19
C LEU A 193 -9.11 9.94 -13.52
N LEU A 194 -8.78 10.76 -12.50
CA LEU A 194 -7.91 11.93 -12.71
C LEU A 194 -6.53 11.51 -13.21
N PHE A 195 -5.93 10.51 -12.57
CA PHE A 195 -4.60 10.05 -12.93
C PHE A 195 -4.54 9.47 -14.35
N LEU A 196 -5.57 8.73 -14.78
CA LEU A 196 -5.71 8.27 -16.16
C LEU A 196 -5.88 9.42 -17.15
N ALA A 197 -6.59 10.48 -16.77
CA ALA A 197 -6.71 11.67 -17.60
C ALA A 197 -5.37 12.39 -17.77
N ASP A 198 -4.60 12.54 -16.69
CA ASP A 198 -3.26 13.14 -16.73
C ASP A 198 -2.30 12.30 -17.60
N LEU A 199 -2.29 10.97 -17.42
CA LEU A 199 -1.49 10.08 -18.27
C LEU A 199 -1.92 10.12 -19.74
N ALA A 200 -3.22 10.20 -20.01
CA ALA A 200 -3.73 10.34 -21.38
C ALA A 200 -3.31 11.68 -22.00
N GLU A 201 -3.25 12.76 -21.22
CA GLU A 201 -2.70 14.05 -21.66
C GLU A 201 -1.23 13.94 -22.03
N ASP A 202 -0.41 13.36 -21.15
CA ASP A 202 1.03 13.15 -21.37
C ASP A 202 1.32 12.26 -22.59
N LEU A 203 0.43 11.31 -22.89
CA LEU A 203 0.50 10.42 -24.06
C LEU A 203 -0.12 11.05 -25.34
N GLY A 204 -0.67 12.26 -25.27
CA GLY A 204 -1.33 12.92 -26.41
C GLY A 204 -2.69 12.33 -26.82
N ARG A 205 -3.33 11.56 -25.93
CA ARG A 205 -4.58 10.82 -26.14
C ARG A 205 -5.79 11.62 -25.66
N GLN A 206 -6.06 12.75 -26.31
CA GLN A 206 -7.11 13.69 -25.87
C GLN A 206 -8.51 13.07 -25.74
N HIS A 207 -8.87 12.12 -26.62
CA HIS A 207 -10.15 11.41 -26.54
C HIS A 207 -10.28 10.59 -25.25
N GLU A 208 -9.21 9.88 -24.86
CA GLU A 208 -9.19 9.07 -23.63
C GLU A 208 -9.21 9.97 -22.39
N ARG A 209 -8.46 11.07 -22.41
CA ARG A 209 -8.47 12.09 -21.33
C ARG A 209 -9.89 12.61 -21.06
N ILE A 210 -10.59 13.05 -22.10
CA ILE A 210 -11.97 13.55 -21.99
C ILE A 210 -12.90 12.44 -21.48
N ALA A 211 -12.72 11.20 -21.95
CA ALA A 211 -13.52 10.06 -21.50
C ALA A 211 -13.37 9.80 -19.99
N HIS A 212 -12.14 9.76 -19.47
CA HIS A 212 -11.87 9.53 -18.04
C HIS A 212 -12.43 10.65 -17.16
N LEU A 213 -12.25 11.92 -17.58
CA LEU A 213 -12.82 13.07 -16.87
C LEU A 213 -14.35 13.06 -16.87
N THR A 214 -14.96 12.71 -18.00
CA THR A 214 -16.42 12.60 -18.10
C THR A 214 -16.97 11.51 -17.18
N ASP A 215 -16.34 10.34 -17.20
CA ASP A 215 -16.72 9.20 -16.35
C ASP A 215 -16.59 9.55 -14.86
N GLY A 216 -15.48 10.18 -14.47
CA GLY A 216 -15.29 10.57 -13.07
C GLY A 216 -16.26 11.66 -12.60
N VAL A 217 -16.65 12.62 -13.46
CA VAL A 217 -17.71 13.60 -13.13
C VAL A 217 -19.02 12.86 -12.88
N GLN A 218 -19.42 11.96 -13.78
CA GLN A 218 -20.67 11.19 -13.63
C GLN A 218 -20.66 10.33 -12.36
N LEU A 219 -19.53 9.69 -12.06
CA LEU A 219 -19.35 8.92 -10.84
C LEU A 219 -19.56 9.79 -9.59
N LEU A 220 -18.90 10.96 -9.54
CA LEU A 220 -18.92 11.84 -8.39
C LEU A 220 -20.27 12.58 -8.23
N GLU A 221 -20.95 12.88 -9.32
CA GLU A 221 -22.32 13.42 -9.29
C GLU A 221 -23.32 12.41 -8.72
N ARG A 222 -23.23 11.13 -9.12
CA ARG A 222 -24.06 10.06 -8.52
C ARG A 222 -23.77 9.92 -7.03
N ALA A 223 -22.49 9.87 -6.65
CA ALA A 223 -22.09 9.83 -5.25
C ALA A 223 -22.58 11.04 -4.44
N ALA A 224 -22.64 12.22 -5.05
CA ALA A 224 -23.17 13.44 -4.45
C ALA A 224 -24.70 13.44 -4.28
N GLN A 225 -25.42 12.70 -5.13
CA GLN A 225 -26.86 12.45 -4.97
C GLN A 225 -27.10 11.49 -3.79
N ASP A 226 -26.21 10.52 -3.61
CA ASP A 226 -26.20 9.58 -2.47
C ASP A 226 -25.63 10.20 -1.18
N GLU A 227 -25.43 11.52 -1.15
CA GLU A 227 -24.92 12.29 0.00
C GLU A 227 -23.55 11.82 0.54
N LEU A 228 -22.72 11.19 -0.32
CA LEU A 228 -21.38 10.76 0.07
C LEU A 228 -20.48 11.99 0.35
N PRO A 229 -19.80 12.04 1.52
CA PRO A 229 -18.97 13.18 1.90
C PRO A 229 -17.89 13.50 0.86
N GLY A 230 -17.72 14.78 0.54
CA GLY A 230 -16.68 15.27 -0.39
C GLY A 230 -16.97 15.05 -1.88
N ALA A 231 -18.00 14.29 -2.25
CA ALA A 231 -18.30 13.96 -3.65
C ALA A 231 -18.64 15.21 -4.50
N ARG A 232 -19.42 16.16 -3.96
CA ARG A 232 -19.80 17.40 -4.67
C ARG A 232 -18.60 18.28 -5.02
N GLU A 233 -17.68 18.44 -4.07
CA GLU A 233 -16.49 19.25 -4.28
C GLU A 233 -15.55 18.60 -5.30
N ALA A 234 -15.35 17.29 -5.18
CA ALA A 234 -14.56 16.52 -6.14
C ALA A 234 -15.17 16.58 -7.55
N ALA A 235 -16.50 16.48 -7.69
CA ALA A 235 -17.20 16.59 -8.97
C ALA A 235 -16.92 17.94 -9.64
N SER A 236 -17.03 19.05 -8.87
CA SER A 236 -16.78 20.41 -9.38
C SER A 236 -15.35 20.60 -9.88
N ARG A 237 -14.35 20.10 -9.12
CA ARG A 237 -12.94 20.15 -9.52
C ARG A 237 -12.70 19.38 -10.82
N MET A 238 -13.26 18.17 -10.93
CA MET A 238 -13.09 17.35 -12.13
C MET A 238 -13.85 17.91 -13.34
N ALA A 239 -15.02 18.51 -13.14
CA ALA A 239 -15.77 19.19 -14.20
C ALA A 239 -15.01 20.41 -14.76
N THR A 240 -14.26 21.11 -13.91
CA THR A 240 -13.37 22.18 -14.34
C THR A 240 -12.24 21.64 -15.21
N ALA A 241 -11.62 20.52 -14.82
CA ALA A 241 -10.60 19.85 -15.63
C ALA A 241 -11.17 19.38 -16.98
N LEU A 242 -12.39 18.82 -16.99
CA LEU A 242 -13.09 18.43 -18.21
C LEU A 242 -13.34 19.61 -19.14
N HIS A 243 -13.84 20.73 -18.60
CA HIS A 243 -14.07 21.95 -19.38
C HIS A 243 -12.79 22.45 -20.04
N ASN A 244 -11.68 22.46 -19.30
CA ASN A 244 -10.38 22.83 -19.85
C ASN A 244 -9.96 21.84 -20.95
N ALA A 245 -10.16 20.54 -20.74
CA ALA A 245 -9.77 19.51 -21.72
C ALA A 245 -10.56 19.58 -23.04
N THR A 246 -11.82 20.01 -23.00
CA THR A 246 -12.67 20.14 -24.21
C THR A 246 -12.44 21.43 -25.01
N ASN A 247 -11.73 22.41 -24.46
CA ASN A 247 -11.52 23.73 -25.06
C ASN A 247 -10.14 23.91 -25.72
N TYR A 248 -9.30 22.86 -25.74
CA TYR A 248 -8.03 22.80 -26.48
C TYR A 248 -8.19 21.91 -27.72
#